data_AF-A0A7C9ELK0-F1
#
_entry.id   AF-A0A7C9ELK0-F1
#
_cell.length_a   1.000
_cell.length_b   1.000
_cell.length_c   1.000
_cell.angle_alpha   90.00
_cell.angle_beta   90.00
_cell.angle_gamma   90.00
#
_symmetry.space_group_name_H-M   'P 1'
#
loop_
_entity.id
_entity.type
_entity.pdbx_description
1 polymer ?
#
loop_
_entity_poly.entity_id
_entity_poly.type
_entity_poly.pdbx_seq_one_letter_code
_entity_poly.pdbx_strand_id
1 'polypeptide(L)'
;ADTSLWDDRAKAQEILSSLTDVKDKIKLLKDFQKQVEEAETVVNLTEEMDSTDTAFLQEAASIIKELNKALDRFELTQLLSGPYDKEGAVISITAGAGGTDAQDWADMLLRMYIRWAEKQKYKTRVVDKSLGEEAGIKSATVEIEGRYA
;
A
#
# COMPACT_ATOMS: atom_id res chain seq x y z
N ALA A 1 -13.67 28.21 -9.90
CA ALA A 1 -13.43 26.92 -10.57
C ALA A 1 -13.93 27.07 -12.00
N ASP A 2 -13.08 26.77 -12.97
CA ASP A 2 -13.39 26.91 -14.39
C ASP A 2 -14.42 25.83 -14.79
N THR A 3 -15.58 26.25 -15.30
CA THR A 3 -16.69 25.33 -15.61
C THR A 3 -16.38 24.44 -16.81
N SER A 4 -15.41 24.87 -17.63
CA SER A 4 -14.95 24.16 -18.84
C SER A 4 -14.26 22.82 -18.58
N LEU A 5 -13.82 22.55 -17.35
CA LEU A 5 -13.21 21.27 -16.98
C LEU A 5 -14.17 20.09 -17.19
N TRP A 6 -15.47 20.32 -16.99
CA TRP A 6 -16.49 19.26 -17.04
C TRP A 6 -17.00 18.95 -18.45
N ASP A 7 -16.63 19.77 -19.44
CA ASP A 7 -17.03 19.59 -20.84
C ASP A 7 -16.36 18.35 -21.46
N ASP A 8 -15.17 17.98 -20.97
CA ASP A 8 -14.45 16.77 -21.36
C ASP A 8 -14.22 15.87 -20.13
N ARG A 9 -15.06 14.84 -20.01
CA ARG A 9 -15.01 13.89 -18.88
C ARG A 9 -13.69 13.13 -18.78
N ALA A 10 -13.10 12.75 -19.92
CA ALA A 10 -11.86 11.98 -19.92
C ALA A 10 -10.71 12.84 -19.41
N LYS A 11 -10.61 14.06 -19.93
CA LYS A 11 -9.62 15.05 -19.50
C LYS A 11 -9.81 15.47 -18.04
N ALA A 12 -11.06 15.61 -17.59
CA ALA A 12 -11.38 15.90 -16.19
C ALA A 12 -10.86 14.78 -15.26
N GLN A 13 -11.08 13.51 -15.63
CA GLN A 13 -10.64 12.37 -14.84
C GLN A 13 -9.11 12.30 -14.74
N GLU A 14 -8.39 12.53 -15.84
CA GLU A 14 -6.92 12.57 -15.86
C GLU A 14 -6.38 13.69 -14.96
N ILE A 15 -6.94 14.90 -15.08
CA ILE A 15 -6.53 16.04 -14.25
C ILE A 15 -6.81 15.77 -12.77
N LEU A 16 -7.99 15.25 -12.42
CA LEU A 16 -8.35 14.95 -11.04
C LEU A 16 -7.47 13.84 -10.45
N SER A 17 -7.13 12.82 -11.24
CA SER A 17 -6.19 11.77 -10.85
C SER A 17 -4.79 12.37 -10.56
N SER A 18 -4.24 13.15 -11.49
CA SER A 18 -2.94 13.80 -11.32
C SER A 18 -2.89 14.79 -10.13
N LEU A 19 -4.00 15.49 -9.87
CA LEU A 19 -4.12 16.39 -8.74
C LEU A 19 -4.17 15.62 -7.42
N THR A 20 -4.86 14.48 -7.39
CA THR A 20 -4.89 13.58 -6.23
C THR A 20 -3.48 13.04 -5.94
N ASP A 21 -2.77 12.60 -6.99
CA ASP A 21 -1.38 12.17 -6.92
C ASP A 21 -0.46 13.19 -6.25
N VAL A 22 -0.52 14.44 -6.70
CA VAL A 22 0.32 15.51 -6.15
C VAL A 22 -0.09 15.82 -4.71
N LYS A 23 -1.39 15.85 -4.40
CA LYS A 23 -1.89 16.09 -3.04
C LYS A 23 -1.43 15.00 -2.07
N ASP A 24 -1.48 13.74 -2.48
CA ASP A 24 -1.06 12.63 -1.64
C ASP A 24 0.44 12.68 -1.34
N LYS A 25 1.27 13.04 -2.33
CA LYS A 25 2.70 13.27 -2.12
C LYS A 25 2.98 14.41 -1.16
N ILE A 26 2.29 15.55 -1.31
CA ILE A 26 2.43 16.69 -0.41
C ILE A 26 2.01 16.30 1.01
N LYS A 27 0.91 15.56 1.16
CA LYS A 27 0.44 15.09 2.45
C LYS A 27 1.47 14.18 3.12
N LEU A 28 2.01 13.21 2.38
CA LEU A 28 3.05 12.30 2.89
C LEU A 28 4.28 13.06 3.39
N LEU A 29 4.78 14.03 2.61
CA LEU A 29 5.92 14.85 3.01
C LEU A 29 5.64 15.68 4.28
N LYS A 30 4.44 16.25 4.39
CA LYS A 30 4.02 16.97 5.60
C LYS A 30 3.91 16.04 6.81
N ASP A 31 3.43 14.81 6.62
CA ASP A 31 3.34 13.82 7.69
C ASP A 31 4.75 13.41 8.17
N PHE A 32 5.72 13.24 7.25
CA PHE A 32 7.12 13.00 7.62
C PHE A 32 7.74 14.18 8.37
N GLN A 33 7.54 15.40 7.86
CA GLN A 33 8.03 16.60 8.53
C GLN A 33 7.49 16.68 9.97
N LYS A 34 6.18 16.45 10.14
CA LYS A 34 5.55 16.45 11.45
C LYS A 34 6.15 15.40 12.40
N GLN A 35 6.41 14.18 11.92
CA GLN A 35 7.04 13.14 12.76
C GLN A 35 8.46 13.51 13.19
N VAL A 36 9.23 14.18 12.33
CA VAL A 36 10.55 14.71 12.68
C VAL A 36 10.44 15.80 13.75
N GLU A 37 9.55 16.77 13.55
CA GLU A 37 9.30 17.87 14.51
C GLU A 37 8.84 17.34 15.87
N GLU A 38 7.97 16.31 15.89
CA GLU A 38 7.53 15.64 17.11
C GLU A 38 8.70 14.95 17.82
N ALA A 39 9.53 14.18 17.11
CA ALA A 39 10.69 13.52 17.70
C ALA A 39 11.72 14.53 18.23
N GLU A 40 11.99 15.62 17.49
CA GLU A 40 12.88 16.70 17.92
C GLU A 40 12.35 17.40 19.17
N THR A 41 11.04 17.67 19.24
CA THR A 41 10.41 18.26 20.42
C THR A 41 10.58 17.38 21.66
N VAL A 42 10.41 16.06 21.53
CA VAL A 42 10.60 15.12 22.65
C VAL A 42 12.06 15.08 23.12
N VAL A 43 13.01 15.11 22.19
CA VAL A 43 14.44 15.14 22.52
C VAL A 43 14.80 16.44 23.24
N ASN A 44 14.41 17.59 22.70
CA ASN A 44 14.69 18.91 23.29
C ASN A 44 14.09 19.02 24.70
N LEU A 45 12.85 18.55 24.90
CA LEU A 45 12.23 18.53 26.22
C LEU A 45 13.04 17.67 27.21
N THR A 46 13.60 16.55 26.77
CA THR A 46 14.41 15.67 27.62
C THR A 46 15.74 16.33 28.01
N GLU A 47 16.34 17.13 27.12
CA GLU A 47 17.59 17.87 27.40
C GLU A 47 17.38 19.03 28.39
N GLU A 48 16.20 19.65 28.39
CA GLU A 48 15.84 20.72 29.33
C GLU A 48 15.46 20.21 30.74
N MET A 49 15.25 18.90 30.91
CA MET A 49 14.90 18.30 32.19
C MET A 49 16.13 18.02 33.06
N ASP A 50 16.03 18.32 34.36
CA ASP A 50 17.10 18.07 35.36
C ASP A 50 17.46 16.58 35.54
N SER A 51 16.59 15.68 35.07
CA SER A 51 16.82 14.23 35.06
C SER A 51 16.39 13.63 33.73
N THR A 52 17.27 12.82 33.13
CA THR A 52 16.95 12.08 31.91
C THR A 52 15.88 11.03 32.19
N ASP A 53 14.65 11.30 31.77
CA ASP A 53 13.59 10.31 31.79
C ASP A 53 13.67 9.42 30.56
N THR A 54 14.13 8.20 30.78
CA THR A 54 14.30 7.16 29.75
C THR A 54 13.02 6.84 28.98
N ALA A 55 11.84 7.14 29.52
CA ALA A 55 10.57 6.92 28.83
C ALA A 55 10.40 7.84 27.63
N PHE A 56 10.76 9.13 27.75
CA PHE A 56 10.68 10.09 26.64
C PHE A 56 11.67 9.74 25.51
N LEU A 57 12.88 9.30 25.86
CA LEU A 57 13.85 8.82 24.86
C LEU A 57 13.35 7.58 24.11
N GLN A 58 12.65 6.67 24.79
CA GLN A 58 12.03 5.52 24.14
C GLN A 58 10.89 5.92 23.20
N GLU A 59 10.10 6.93 23.57
CA GLU A 59 9.06 7.49 22.72
C GLU A 59 9.64 8.09 21.44
N ALA A 60 10.64 8.98 21.56
CA ALA A 60 11.35 9.54 20.40
C ALA A 60 11.94 8.45 19.49
N ALA A 61 12.59 7.44 20.08
CA ALA A 61 13.14 6.31 19.33
C ALA A 61 12.06 5.51 18.58
N SER A 62 10.86 5.36 19.17
CA SER A 62 9.73 4.70 18.52
C SER A 62 9.21 5.52 17.34
N ILE A 63 9.08 6.84 17.48
CA ILE A 63 8.66 7.75 16.40
C ILE A 63 9.64 7.64 15.23
N ILE A 64 10.95 7.76 15.50
CA ILE A 64 12.00 7.67 14.47
C ILE A 64 11.98 6.30 13.78
N LYS A 65 11.75 5.22 14.54
CA LYS A 65 11.67 3.87 13.97
C LYS A 65 10.50 3.71 13.02
N GLU A 66 9.33 4.26 13.35
CA GLU A 66 8.17 4.23 12.45
C GLU A 66 8.37 5.15 11.23
N LEU A 67 8.99 6.32 11.41
CA LEU A 67 9.37 7.21 10.31
C LEU A 67 10.32 6.52 9.32
N ASN A 68 11.35 5.84 9.81
CA ASN A 68 12.28 5.08 8.96
C ASN A 68 11.56 4.02 8.12
N LYS A 69 10.65 3.23 8.74
CA LYS A 69 9.86 2.25 7.98
C LYS A 69 8.98 2.91 6.91
N ALA A 70 8.46 4.11 7.18
CA ALA A 70 7.63 4.83 6.24
C ALA A 70 8.47 5.40 5.08
N LEU A 71 9.69 5.88 5.36
CA LEU A 71 10.67 6.29 4.36
C LEU A 71 11.11 5.13 3.48
N ASP A 72 11.44 3.96 4.05
CA ASP A 72 11.81 2.76 3.30
C ASP A 72 10.71 2.37 2.28
N ARG A 73 9.44 2.44 2.71
CA ARG A 73 8.30 2.20 1.82
C ARG A 73 8.20 3.27 0.73
N PHE A 74 8.40 4.53 1.08
CA PHE A 74 8.38 5.62 0.11
C PHE A 74 9.50 5.45 -0.93
N GLU A 75 10.71 5.11 -0.52
CA GLU A 75 11.83 4.83 -1.42
C GLU A 75 11.52 3.68 -2.37
N LEU A 76 10.96 2.56 -1.85
CA LEU A 76 10.50 1.46 -2.70
C LEU A 76 9.50 1.93 -3.77
N THR A 77 8.54 2.81 -3.42
CA THR A 77 7.60 3.36 -4.42
C THR A 77 8.27 4.26 -5.46
N GLN A 78 9.43 4.85 -5.15
CA GLN A 78 10.20 5.62 -6.15
C GLN A 78 10.94 4.71 -7.13
N LEU A 79 11.30 3.49 -6.72
CA LEU A 79 11.88 2.48 -7.62
C LEU A 79 10.86 1.96 -8.64
N LEU A 80 9.58 1.97 -8.28
CA LEU A 80 8.45 1.59 -9.13
C LEU A 80 8.13 2.69 -10.17
N SER A 81 8.98 2.76 -11.19
CA SER A 81 8.95 3.75 -12.27
C SER A 81 8.48 3.18 -13.61
N GLY A 82 7.98 1.94 -13.62
CA GLY A 82 7.40 1.31 -14.79
C GLY A 82 6.13 2.04 -15.27
N PRO A 83 5.77 1.89 -16.56
CA PRO A 83 4.63 2.59 -17.16
C PRO A 83 3.29 2.20 -16.52
N TYR A 84 3.19 1.00 -15.94
CA TYR A 84 1.97 0.46 -15.35
C TYR A 84 2.03 0.32 -13.82
N ASP A 85 3.13 0.72 -13.18
CA ASP A 85 3.30 0.54 -11.73
C ASP A 85 2.31 1.34 -10.89
N LYS A 86 1.69 2.36 -11.49
CA LYS A 86 0.64 3.15 -10.83
C LYS A 86 -0.76 2.53 -10.96
N GLU A 87 -0.91 1.55 -11.83
CA GLU A 87 -2.18 0.89 -12.10
C GLU A 87 -2.43 -0.24 -11.10
N GLY A 88 -3.68 -0.72 -11.07
CA GLY A 88 -4.02 -1.95 -10.35
C GLY A 88 -3.44 -3.18 -11.02
N ALA A 89 -3.42 -4.29 -10.29
CA ALA A 89 -2.89 -5.56 -10.76
C ALA A 89 -4.00 -6.60 -10.96
N VAL A 90 -3.83 -7.46 -11.96
CA VAL A 90 -4.65 -8.67 -12.14
C VAL A 90 -3.79 -9.89 -11.88
N ILE A 91 -4.16 -10.69 -10.89
CA ILE A 91 -3.49 -11.93 -10.53
C ILE A 91 -4.33 -13.10 -10.98
N SER A 92 -3.80 -13.90 -11.91
CA SER A 92 -4.39 -15.18 -12.32
C SER A 92 -3.58 -16.34 -11.74
N ILE A 93 -4.23 -17.16 -10.92
CA ILE A 93 -3.65 -18.35 -10.30
C ILE A 93 -4.27 -19.57 -10.99
N THR A 94 -3.44 -20.48 -11.46
CA THR A 94 -3.88 -21.73 -12.09
C THR A 94 -3.13 -22.90 -11.47
N ALA A 95 -3.85 -23.95 -11.10
CA ALA A 95 -3.26 -25.18 -10.60
C ALA A 95 -2.47 -25.87 -11.73
N GLY A 96 -1.19 -26.15 -11.47
CA GLY A 96 -0.33 -26.88 -12.39
C GLY A 96 -0.57 -28.39 -12.37
N ALA A 97 0.40 -29.15 -12.87
CA ALA A 97 0.39 -30.61 -12.77
C ALA A 97 0.49 -31.04 -11.29
N GLY A 98 -0.35 -31.99 -10.87
CA GLY A 98 -0.37 -32.50 -9.49
C GLY A 98 -1.75 -32.87 -8.95
N GLY A 99 -2.82 -32.74 -9.74
CA GLY A 99 -4.16 -33.17 -9.34
C GLY A 99 -4.70 -32.38 -8.15
N THR A 100 -5.33 -33.06 -7.19
CA THR A 100 -6.01 -32.46 -6.04
C THR A 100 -5.07 -31.65 -5.14
N ASP A 101 -3.82 -32.11 -4.91
CA ASP A 101 -2.85 -31.40 -4.07
C ASP A 101 -2.45 -30.04 -4.68
N ALA A 102 -2.24 -30.01 -5.99
CA ALA A 102 -1.93 -28.77 -6.71
C ALA A 102 -3.11 -27.78 -6.68
N GLN A 103 -4.34 -28.31 -6.71
CA GLN A 103 -5.56 -27.50 -6.60
C GLN A 103 -5.73 -26.89 -5.21
N ASP A 104 -5.44 -27.66 -4.14
CA ASP A 104 -5.49 -27.14 -2.77
C ASP A 104 -4.42 -26.07 -2.54
N TRP A 105 -3.20 -26.29 -3.04
CA TRP A 105 -2.13 -25.29 -2.99
C TRP A 105 -2.49 -24.00 -3.74
N ALA A 106 -3.12 -24.10 -4.91
CA ALA A 106 -3.60 -22.92 -5.64
C ALA A 106 -4.63 -22.12 -4.82
N ASP A 107 -5.51 -22.80 -4.09
CA ASP A 107 -6.52 -22.14 -3.22
C ASP A 107 -5.86 -21.52 -1.97
N MET A 108 -4.79 -22.14 -1.45
CA MET A 108 -3.95 -21.53 -0.42
C MET A 108 -3.28 -20.24 -0.91
N LEU A 109 -2.69 -20.23 -2.11
CA LEU A 109 -2.08 -19.05 -2.70
C LEU A 109 -3.10 -17.94 -2.95
N LEU A 110 -4.28 -18.27 -3.45
CA LEU A 110 -5.38 -17.32 -3.62
C LEU A 110 -5.71 -16.62 -2.29
N ARG A 111 -5.91 -17.41 -1.22
CA ARG A 111 -6.17 -16.87 0.12
C ARG A 111 -5.02 -16.02 0.64
N MET A 112 -3.78 -16.40 0.36
CA MET A 112 -2.59 -15.65 0.76
C MET A 112 -2.56 -14.26 0.11
N TYR A 113 -2.75 -14.18 -1.21
CA TYR A 113 -2.71 -12.90 -1.93
C TYR A 113 -3.87 -11.98 -1.57
N ILE A 114 -5.08 -12.53 -1.38
CA ILE A 114 -6.23 -11.73 -0.90
C ILE A 114 -5.92 -11.12 0.47
N ARG A 115 -5.44 -11.92 1.42
CA ARG A 115 -5.09 -11.43 2.77
C ARG A 115 -3.94 -10.42 2.73
N TRP A 116 -2.94 -10.63 1.87
CA TRP A 116 -1.85 -9.68 1.69
C TRP A 116 -2.37 -8.33 1.18
N ALA A 117 -3.22 -8.34 0.15
CA ALA A 117 -3.77 -7.13 -0.44
C ALA A 117 -4.68 -6.37 0.55
N GLU A 118 -5.53 -7.08 1.31
CA GLU A 118 -6.32 -6.50 2.41
C GLU A 118 -5.42 -5.85 3.47
N LYS A 119 -4.30 -6.50 3.84
CA LYS A 119 -3.32 -5.96 4.79
C LYS A 119 -2.63 -4.70 4.26
N GLN A 120 -2.40 -4.60 2.95
CA GLN A 120 -1.91 -3.38 2.29
C GLN A 120 -3.02 -2.33 2.08
N LYS A 121 -4.27 -2.64 2.46
CA LYS A 121 -5.47 -1.80 2.29
C LYS A 121 -5.85 -1.58 0.82
N TYR A 122 -5.46 -2.49 -0.07
CA TYR A 122 -5.95 -2.51 -1.44
C TYR A 122 -7.37 -3.06 -1.50
N LYS A 123 -8.13 -2.59 -2.50
CA LYS A 123 -9.46 -3.11 -2.78
C LYS A 123 -9.31 -4.33 -3.67
N THR A 124 -9.80 -5.48 -3.21
CA THR A 124 -9.69 -6.75 -3.93
C THR A 124 -11.04 -7.19 -4.48
N ARG A 125 -11.03 -7.80 -5.67
CA ARG A 125 -12.21 -8.37 -6.30
C ARG A 125 -11.86 -9.69 -6.96
N VAL A 126 -12.48 -10.78 -6.52
CA VAL A 126 -12.38 -12.07 -7.23
C VAL A 126 -13.32 -12.00 -8.43
N VAL A 127 -12.75 -12.01 -9.63
CA VAL A 127 -13.50 -11.87 -10.90
C VAL A 127 -13.98 -13.22 -11.39
N ASP A 128 -13.14 -14.25 -11.23
CA ASP A 128 -13.42 -15.61 -11.65
C ASP A 128 -12.80 -16.61 -10.67
N LYS A 129 -13.49 -17.73 -10.44
CA LYS A 129 -13.01 -18.82 -9.58
C LYS A 129 -13.59 -20.16 -10.07
N SER A 130 -12.72 -21.04 -10.53
CA SER A 130 -13.04 -22.43 -10.88
C SER A 130 -12.60 -23.38 -9.78
N LEU A 131 -13.54 -24.12 -9.20
CA LEU A 131 -13.26 -25.10 -8.15
C LEU A 131 -12.59 -26.37 -8.72
N GLY A 132 -11.82 -27.04 -7.87
CA GLY A 132 -11.35 -28.40 -8.08
C GLY A 132 -12.48 -29.43 -8.03
N GLU A 133 -12.21 -30.64 -8.51
CA GLU A 133 -13.21 -31.73 -8.50
C GLU A 133 -13.40 -32.31 -7.09
N GLU A 134 -12.33 -32.42 -6.32
CA GLU A 134 -12.35 -32.94 -4.95
C GLU A 134 -12.05 -31.87 -3.90
N ALA A 135 -11.04 -31.02 -4.13
CA ALA A 135 -10.64 -29.95 -3.23
C ALA A 135 -9.95 -28.80 -3.97
N GLY A 136 -9.84 -27.64 -3.32
CA GLY A 136 -9.10 -26.49 -3.84
C GLY A 136 -9.71 -25.85 -5.10
N ILE A 137 -8.86 -25.25 -5.93
CA ILE A 137 -9.24 -24.56 -7.17
C ILE A 137 -8.44 -25.03 -8.37
N LYS A 138 -9.08 -25.09 -9.54
CA LYS A 138 -8.38 -25.23 -10.83
C LYS A 138 -7.77 -23.89 -11.27
N SER A 139 -8.53 -22.80 -11.09
CA SER A 139 -8.07 -21.45 -11.41
C SER A 139 -8.85 -20.39 -10.62
N ALA A 140 -8.25 -19.20 -10.48
CA ALA A 140 -8.93 -18.00 -10.04
C ALA A 140 -8.25 -16.76 -10.61
N THR A 141 -9.05 -15.71 -10.86
CA THR A 141 -8.55 -14.39 -11.25
C THR A 141 -9.02 -13.36 -10.23
N VAL A 142 -8.07 -12.59 -9.70
CA VAL A 142 -8.29 -11.53 -8.71
C VAL A 142 -7.79 -10.22 -9.27
N GLU A 143 -8.63 -9.21 -9.21
CA GLU A 143 -8.24 -7.82 -9.43
C GLU A 143 -7.89 -7.17 -8.09
N ILE A 144 -6.77 -6.47 -8.06
CA ILE A 144 -6.31 -5.65 -6.95
C ILE A 144 -6.28 -4.21 -7.43
N GLU A 145 -7.21 -3.41 -6.93
CA GLU A 145 -7.28 -1.98 -7.18
C GLU A 145 -6.45 -1.23 -6.13
N GLY A 146 -5.46 -0.49 -6.60
CA GLY A 146 -4.58 0.32 -5.77
C GLY A 146 -3.38 0.78 -6.58
N ARG A 147 -2.81 1.92 -6.18
CA ARG A 147 -1.55 2.39 -6.76
C ARG A 147 -0.41 1.52 -6.24
N TYR A 148 0.50 1.08 -7.11
CA TYR A 148 1.60 0.19 -6.74
C TYR A 148 1.10 -1.16 -6.18
N ALA A 149 -0.01 -1.65 -6.71
CA ALA A 149 -0.63 -2.93 -6.35
C ALA A 149 0.12 -4.14 -6.91
#